data_AF-M1CDL7-F1
#
_entry.id   AF-M1CDL7-F1
#
_cell.length_a   1.000
_cell.length_b   1.000
_cell.length_c   1.000
_cell.angle_alpha   90.00
_cell.angle_beta   90.00
_cell.angle_gamma   90.00
#
_symmetry.space_group_name_H-M   'P 1'
#
loop_
_entity.id
_entity.type
_entity.pdbx_description
1 polymer ?
#
loop_
_entity_poly.entity_id
_entity_poly.type
_entity_poly.pdbx_seq_one_letter_code
_entity_poly.pdbx_strand_id
1 'polypeptide(L)'
;MNFIFRCSRSLSCNLDAIIIFLSYLLITGKREGRVFAPYSVFKGKAALSAEPRLPTFNRLDSGGVKLNRRGVIMLTFWPSVGERKYDWEKRQAMCLYGSLLLLCTTSMLFALSATEVGSLISMGTRDSSEFFHDPSMLSSNAGQVRKSLSIKPNADGSGYFISLSISLYVHLF
;
A
#
# COMPACT_ATOMS: atom_id res chain seq x y z
N MET A 1 15.91 -15.28 22.15
CA MET A 1 15.15 -14.11 22.66
C MET A 1 14.54 -13.41 21.45
N ASN A 2 13.22 -13.26 21.35
CA ASN A 2 12.57 -12.71 20.15
C ASN A 2 12.49 -11.19 20.24
N PHE A 3 13.20 -10.48 19.37
CA PHE A 3 13.12 -9.02 19.27
C PHE A 3 12.12 -8.64 18.17
N ILE A 4 11.18 -7.73 18.49
CA ILE A 4 10.18 -7.21 17.55
C ILE A 4 10.51 -5.75 17.27
N PHE A 5 10.96 -5.45 16.06
CA PHE A 5 11.11 -4.08 15.60
C PHE A 5 9.82 -3.62 14.92
N ARG A 6 9.16 -2.59 15.46
CA ARG A 6 7.92 -2.03 14.90
C ARG A 6 8.17 -0.64 14.32
N CYS A 7 7.81 -0.43 13.05
CA CYS A 7 7.69 0.89 12.45
C CYS A 7 6.22 1.15 12.12
N SER A 8 5.59 2.14 12.75
CA SER A 8 4.21 2.54 12.47
C SER A 8 4.11 3.98 11.96
N ARG A 9 3.24 4.20 10.97
CA ARG A 9 2.95 5.52 10.39
C ARG A 9 1.46 5.64 10.18
N SER A 10 0.91 6.81 10.48
CA SER A 10 -0.52 7.00 10.43
C SER A 10 -0.95 8.41 10.03
N LEU A 11 -2.11 8.49 9.39
CA LEU A 11 -2.63 9.70 8.79
C LEU A 11 -4.16 9.72 8.87
N SER A 12 -4.73 10.86 9.28
CA SER A 12 -6.17 11.08 9.21
C SER A 12 -6.55 11.65 7.85
N CYS A 13 -7.50 11.03 7.15
CA CYS A 13 -8.01 11.50 5.86
C CYS A 13 -9.52 11.21 5.72
N ASN A 14 -10.18 11.99 4.87
CA ASN A 14 -11.53 11.65 4.41
C ASN A 14 -11.39 10.56 3.33
N LEU A 15 -11.99 9.39 3.55
CA LEU A 15 -11.91 8.25 2.62
C LEU A 15 -12.70 8.49 1.34
N ASP A 16 -13.72 9.36 1.36
CA ASP A 16 -14.59 9.59 0.21
C ASP A 16 -13.77 10.05 -1.00
N ALA A 17 -12.76 10.91 -0.79
CA ALA A 17 -11.89 11.36 -1.88
C ALA A 17 -10.99 10.23 -2.46
N ILE A 18 -10.56 9.27 -1.62
CA ILE A 18 -9.80 8.09 -2.06
C ILE A 18 -10.73 7.12 -2.80
N ILE A 19 -11.92 6.86 -2.26
CA ILE A 19 -12.92 5.97 -2.87
C ILE A 19 -13.39 6.53 -4.21
N ILE A 20 -13.71 7.82 -4.28
CA ILE A 20 -14.05 8.52 -5.52
C ILE A 20 -12.91 8.35 -6.54
N PHE A 21 -11.66 8.63 -6.17
CA PHE A 21 -10.52 8.43 -7.06
C PHE A 21 -10.41 6.98 -7.58
N LEU A 22 -10.57 5.98 -6.70
CA LEU A 22 -10.57 4.56 -7.07
C LEU A 22 -11.71 4.20 -8.04
N SER A 23 -12.86 4.85 -7.88
CA SER A 23 -14.05 4.66 -8.71
C SER A 23 -13.87 5.26 -10.12
N TYR A 24 -13.33 6.49 -10.20
CA TYR A 24 -13.14 7.21 -11.45
C TYR A 24 -12.08 6.60 -12.36
N LEU A 25 -11.03 6.00 -11.77
CA LEU A 25 -9.97 5.38 -12.55
C LEU A 25 -10.45 4.12 -13.31
N LEU A 26 -11.44 3.39 -12.78
CA LEU A 26 -12.00 2.21 -13.45
C LEU A 26 -12.63 2.51 -14.81
N ILE A 27 -12.88 3.79 -15.14
CA ILE A 27 -13.74 4.19 -16.26
C ILE A 27 -12.93 4.61 -17.53
N THR A 28 -11.61 4.78 -17.48
CA THR A 28 -10.87 5.34 -18.63
C THR A 28 -10.07 4.31 -19.43
N GLY A 29 -10.74 3.69 -20.41
CA GLY A 29 -10.11 2.90 -21.46
C GLY A 29 -9.69 3.78 -22.64
N LYS A 30 -8.50 4.37 -22.62
CA LYS A 30 -7.93 5.03 -23.81
C LYS A 30 -6.55 4.46 -24.14
N ARG A 31 -6.44 3.82 -25.31
CA ARG A 31 -5.17 3.46 -25.95
C ARG A 31 -4.57 4.75 -26.52
N GLU A 32 -3.62 5.31 -25.78
CA GLU A 32 -2.33 5.84 -26.25
C GLU A 32 -1.64 6.61 -25.11
N GLY A 33 -0.47 6.12 -24.68
CA GLY A 33 0.32 6.67 -23.56
C GLY A 33 0.05 5.99 -22.21
N ARG A 34 1.13 5.66 -21.48
CA ARG A 34 1.01 5.28 -20.06
C ARG A 34 0.75 6.55 -19.25
N VAL A 35 -0.47 6.68 -18.73
CA VAL A 35 -0.84 7.78 -17.84
C VAL A 35 -0.62 7.34 -16.39
N PHE A 36 0.16 8.11 -15.64
CA PHE A 36 0.35 7.93 -14.21
C PHE A 36 -0.49 8.97 -13.47
N ALA A 37 -1.47 8.52 -12.70
CA ALA A 37 -2.32 9.38 -11.90
C ALA A 37 -2.36 8.84 -10.46
N PRO A 38 -1.38 9.18 -9.60
CA PRO A 38 -1.46 8.85 -8.18
C PRO A 38 -2.33 9.88 -7.43
N TYR A 39 -3.23 9.44 -6.56
CA TYR A 39 -3.95 10.32 -5.64
C TYR A 39 -3.20 10.43 -4.32
N SER A 40 -2.83 11.65 -3.91
CA SER A 40 -1.98 11.86 -2.74
C SER A 40 -2.64 12.77 -1.70
N VAL A 41 -2.55 12.37 -0.44
CA VAL A 41 -3.01 13.11 0.74
C VAL A 41 -1.82 13.49 1.60
N PHE A 42 -1.68 14.77 1.90
CA PHE A 42 -0.58 15.32 2.70
C PHE A 42 -1.11 15.84 4.04
N LYS A 43 -0.51 15.38 5.15
CA LYS A 43 -0.83 15.85 6.52
C LYS A 43 0.45 16.10 7.33
N GLY A 44 0.34 16.78 8.45
CA GLY A 44 1.51 17.30 9.18
C GLY A 44 2.61 16.26 9.51
N LYS A 45 2.25 15.00 9.79
CA LYS A 45 3.21 13.95 10.19
C LYS A 45 3.55 12.96 9.08
N ALA A 46 2.72 12.84 8.05
CA ALA A 46 2.90 11.87 6.99
C ALA A 46 2.15 12.29 5.73
N ALA A 47 2.44 11.62 4.63
CA ALA A 47 1.66 11.68 3.42
C ALA A 47 1.40 10.27 2.91
N LEU A 48 0.28 10.10 2.21
CA LEU A 48 -0.20 8.84 1.65
C LEU A 48 -0.46 9.06 0.16
N SER A 49 -0.03 8.12 -0.67
CA SER A 49 -0.36 8.12 -2.09
C SER A 49 -0.93 6.78 -2.51
N ALA A 50 -2.03 6.80 -3.23
CA ALA A 50 -2.70 5.64 -3.80
C ALA A 50 -2.51 5.66 -5.33
N GLU A 51 -1.79 4.68 -5.85
CA GLU A 51 -1.52 4.53 -7.28
C GLU A 51 -2.06 3.19 -7.79
N PRO A 52 -2.85 3.17 -8.87
CA PRO A 52 -3.27 1.92 -9.49
C PRO A 52 -2.13 1.20 -10.21
N ARG A 53 -2.08 -0.12 -10.06
CA ARG A 53 -1.22 -1.02 -10.83
C ARG A 53 -2.07 -1.93 -11.67
N LEU A 54 -1.97 -1.76 -12.98
CA LEU A 54 -2.73 -2.54 -13.97
C LEU A 54 -2.41 -4.05 -13.87
N PRO A 55 -3.39 -4.91 -14.23
CA PRO A 55 -3.16 -6.35 -14.40
C PRO A 55 -2.19 -6.62 -15.55
N THR A 56 -1.51 -7.77 -15.50
CA THR A 56 -0.67 -8.26 -16.59
C THR A 56 -1.27 -9.50 -17.23
N PHE A 57 -1.02 -9.67 -18.52
CA PHE A 57 -1.55 -10.77 -19.31
C PHE A 57 -0.43 -11.47 -20.06
N ASN A 58 -0.50 -12.79 -20.16
CA ASN A 58 0.35 -13.61 -21.01
C ASN A 58 -0.42 -13.95 -22.29
N ARG A 59 0.27 -13.93 -23.42
CA ARG A 59 -0.29 -14.43 -24.69
C ARG A 59 -0.16 -15.95 -24.72
N LEU A 60 -1.19 -16.62 -25.20
CA LEU A 60 -1.20 -18.07 -25.43
C LEU A 60 -0.95 -18.35 -26.92
N ASP A 61 -0.40 -19.51 -27.23
CA ASP A 61 -0.09 -19.94 -28.60
C ASP A 61 -1.36 -20.06 -29.48
N SER A 62 -2.52 -20.27 -28.85
CA SER A 62 -3.83 -20.25 -29.50
C SER A 62 -4.33 -18.86 -29.92
N GLY A 63 -3.54 -17.81 -29.70
CA GLY A 63 -3.92 -16.40 -29.95
C GLY A 63 -4.75 -15.76 -28.83
N GLY A 64 -5.14 -16.52 -27.81
CA GLY A 64 -5.82 -16.02 -26.63
C GLY A 64 -4.90 -15.26 -25.67
N VAL A 65 -5.49 -14.55 -24.69
CA VAL A 65 -4.75 -13.92 -23.59
C VAL A 65 -5.22 -14.48 -22.25
N LYS A 66 -4.27 -14.82 -21.38
CA LYS A 66 -4.51 -15.31 -20.02
C LYS A 66 -4.04 -14.28 -19.01
N LEU A 67 -4.87 -13.99 -18.01
CA LEU A 67 -4.47 -13.15 -16.88
C LEU A 67 -3.28 -13.79 -16.14
N ASN A 68 -2.18 -13.06 -16.01
CA ASN A 68 -0.98 -13.48 -15.31
C ASN A 68 -0.96 -12.93 -13.87
N ARG A 69 -1.17 -11.62 -13.72
CA ARG A 69 -1.26 -10.95 -12.41
C ARG A 69 -2.48 -10.05 -12.37
N ARG A 70 -3.25 -10.12 -11.29
CA ARG A 70 -4.36 -9.19 -11.02
C ARG A 70 -3.83 -7.77 -10.79
N GLY A 71 -4.66 -6.78 -11.11
CA GLY A 71 -4.40 -5.39 -10.74
C GLY A 71 -4.49 -5.20 -9.23
N VAL A 72 -3.79 -4.19 -8.72
CA VAL A 72 -3.78 -3.81 -7.30
C VAL A 72 -3.77 -2.29 -7.17
N ILE A 73 -4.14 -1.78 -6.00
CA ILE A 73 -3.89 -0.39 -5.63
C ILE A 73 -2.68 -0.36 -4.72
N MET A 74 -1.63 0.33 -5.16
CA MET A 74 -0.42 0.50 -4.37
C MET A 74 -0.55 1.72 -3.47
N LEU A 75 -0.56 1.49 -2.16
CA LEU A 75 -0.47 2.55 -1.16
C LEU A 75 0.98 2.79 -0.79
N THR A 76 1.39 4.05 -0.77
CA THR A 76 2.74 4.50 -0.39
C THR A 76 2.65 5.53 0.72
N PHE A 77 3.37 5.31 1.82
CA PHE A 77 3.45 6.24 2.94
C PHE A 77 4.79 6.98 2.94
N TRP A 78 4.77 8.27 3.29
CA TRP A 78 5.97 9.10 3.44
C TRP A 78 5.95 9.81 4.79
N PRO A 79 7.04 9.76 5.58
CA PRO A 79 7.12 10.54 6.80
C PRO A 79 7.38 12.02 6.49
N SER A 80 6.80 12.89 7.31
CA SER A 80 7.16 14.31 7.31
C SER A 80 8.58 14.50 7.85
N VAL A 81 9.39 15.29 7.17
CA VAL A 81 10.74 15.71 7.59
C VAL A 81 10.82 17.21 7.90
N GLY A 82 9.71 17.92 7.73
CA GLY A 82 9.60 19.35 7.98
C GLY A 82 8.24 19.86 7.52
N GLU A 83 7.98 21.16 7.73
CA GLU A 83 6.71 21.75 7.31
C GLU A 83 6.51 21.58 5.79
N ARG A 84 5.50 20.78 5.42
CA ARG A 84 5.17 20.43 4.03
C ARG A 84 6.32 19.76 3.25
N LYS A 85 7.31 19.18 3.94
CA LYS A 85 8.42 18.43 3.34
C LYS A 85 8.29 16.97 3.75
N TYR A 86 8.32 16.07 2.77
CA TYR A 86 8.19 14.63 2.99
C TYR A 86 9.40 13.93 2.36
N ASP A 87 9.92 12.94 3.09
CA ASP A 87 11.05 12.12 2.63
C ASP A 87 10.59 11.17 1.51
N TRP A 88 10.84 11.57 0.27
CA TRP A 88 10.53 10.81 -0.93
C TRP A 88 11.70 9.91 -1.37
N GLU A 89 12.90 10.08 -0.82
CA GLU A 89 14.09 9.31 -1.23
C GLU A 89 14.01 7.86 -0.74
N LYS A 90 13.27 7.60 0.35
CA LYS A 90 12.89 6.24 0.76
C LYS A 90 12.00 5.49 -0.25
N ARG A 91 11.52 6.15 -1.31
CA ARG A 91 10.76 5.52 -2.41
C ARG A 91 11.64 4.68 -3.35
N GLN A 92 12.94 5.00 -3.46
CA GLN A 92 13.75 4.64 -4.64
C GLN A 92 14.74 3.48 -4.50
N ALA A 93 14.82 2.77 -3.38
CA ALA A 93 15.64 1.57 -3.29
C ALA A 93 15.01 0.33 -3.97
N MET A 94 14.11 0.53 -4.95
CA MET A 94 13.39 -0.56 -5.63
C MET A 94 14.01 -0.92 -7.01
N CYS A 95 15.10 -0.29 -7.44
CA CYS A 95 15.66 -0.60 -8.76
C CYS A 95 17.19 -0.69 -8.87
N LEU A 96 17.96 -0.47 -7.81
CA LEU A 96 19.41 -0.64 -7.85
C LEU A 96 19.88 -1.26 -6.52
N TYR A 97 20.81 -2.22 -6.62
CA TYR A 97 21.52 -2.95 -5.56
C TYR A 97 20.84 -4.19 -5.00
N GLY A 98 21.38 -5.33 -5.44
CA GLY A 98 21.16 -6.63 -4.85
C GLY A 98 21.77 -6.75 -3.44
N SER A 99 21.28 -7.78 -2.76
CA SER A 99 21.77 -8.35 -1.51
C SER A 99 21.58 -7.53 -0.23
N LEU A 100 20.66 -8.05 0.60
CA LEU A 100 20.63 -8.05 2.06
C LEU A 100 20.31 -6.75 2.84
N LEU A 101 20.35 -5.56 2.25
CA LEU A 101 19.84 -4.32 2.88
C LEU A 101 18.43 -3.90 2.40
N LEU A 102 17.72 -4.83 1.75
CA LEU A 102 16.47 -4.62 1.00
C LEU A 102 15.20 -4.56 1.87
N LEU A 103 15.30 -4.85 3.17
CA LEU A 103 14.13 -5.07 4.04
C LEU A 103 13.52 -3.78 4.62
N CYS A 104 14.30 -2.70 4.76
CA CYS A 104 13.87 -1.50 5.51
C CYS A 104 13.31 -0.39 4.61
N THR A 105 13.70 -0.31 3.34
CA THR A 105 13.28 0.75 2.39
C THR A 105 12.10 0.34 1.49
N THR A 106 11.81 -0.95 1.34
CA THR A 106 10.57 -1.49 0.70
C THR A 106 9.36 -1.52 1.65
N SER A 107 9.55 -0.99 2.85
CA SER A 107 8.65 -1.15 3.98
C SER A 107 7.37 -0.33 3.83
N MET A 108 7.44 0.91 3.32
CA MET A 108 6.28 1.83 3.30
C MET A 108 5.27 1.62 2.15
N LEU A 109 5.31 0.46 1.50
CA LEU A 109 4.37 0.06 0.46
C LEU A 109 3.38 -0.99 0.99
N PHE A 110 2.11 -0.84 0.64
CA PHE A 110 1.05 -1.81 0.91
C PHE A 110 0.16 -1.96 -0.33
N ALA A 111 0.04 -3.17 -0.87
CA ALA A 111 -0.72 -3.40 -2.10
C ALA A 111 -2.12 -3.92 -1.77
N LEU A 112 -3.16 -3.15 -2.02
CA LEU A 112 -4.53 -3.64 -1.86
C LEU A 112 -4.94 -4.44 -3.10
N SER A 113 -5.30 -5.70 -2.88
CA SER A 113 -5.96 -6.54 -3.88
C SER A 113 -7.38 -6.04 -4.16
N ALA A 114 -7.97 -6.49 -5.28
CA ALA A 114 -9.34 -6.14 -5.62
C ALA A 114 -10.35 -6.48 -4.51
N THR A 115 -10.14 -7.57 -3.77
CA THR A 115 -10.99 -7.96 -2.65
C THR A 115 -10.87 -6.99 -1.48
N GLU A 116 -9.65 -6.61 -1.11
CA GLU A 116 -9.40 -5.67 -0.01
C GLU A 116 -9.89 -4.26 -0.36
N VAL A 117 -9.78 -3.85 -1.63
CA VAL A 117 -10.41 -2.62 -2.14
C VAL A 117 -11.93 -2.71 -2.01
N GLY A 118 -12.53 -3.85 -2.36
CA GLY A 118 -13.97 -4.07 -2.19
C GLY A 118 -14.41 -3.94 -0.74
N SER A 119 -13.65 -4.51 0.20
CA SER A 119 -13.89 -4.33 1.64
C SER A 119 -13.79 -2.87 2.06
N LEU A 120 -12.76 -2.15 1.59
CA LEU A 120 -12.56 -0.73 1.92
C LEU A 120 -13.69 0.17 1.40
N ILE A 121 -14.17 -0.06 0.17
CA ILE A 121 -15.27 0.73 -0.43
C ILE A 121 -16.61 0.44 0.26
N SER A 122 -16.78 -0.77 0.78
CA SER A 122 -18.02 -1.19 1.44
C SER A 122 -18.09 -0.79 2.92
N MET A 123 -17.07 -0.12 3.45
CA MET A 123 -17.06 0.32 4.85
C MET A 123 -18.11 1.42 5.10
N GLY A 124 -18.91 1.25 6.15
CA GLY A 124 -19.74 2.30 6.73
C GLY A 124 -18.93 3.30 7.57
N THR A 125 -19.55 4.42 7.92
CA THR A 125 -18.91 5.58 8.59
C THR A 125 -18.28 5.29 9.96
N ARG A 126 -18.64 4.17 10.59
CA ARG A 126 -18.10 3.72 11.89
C ARG A 126 -17.34 2.40 11.80
N ASP A 127 -17.24 1.83 10.62
CA ASP A 127 -16.59 0.54 10.43
C ASP A 127 -15.07 0.71 10.46
N SER A 128 -14.38 -0.38 10.79
CA SER A 128 -12.93 -0.45 10.72
C SER A 128 -12.52 -1.66 9.90
N SER A 129 -11.35 -1.58 9.29
CA SER A 129 -10.76 -2.68 8.52
C SER A 129 -9.30 -2.84 8.86
N GLU A 130 -8.84 -4.09 8.91
CA GLU A 130 -7.43 -4.42 9.12
C GLU A 130 -6.98 -5.45 8.08
N PHE A 131 -5.86 -5.16 7.42
CA PHE A 131 -5.27 -6.00 6.38
C PHE A 131 -3.85 -6.40 6.77
N PHE A 132 -3.49 -7.65 6.53
CA PHE A 132 -2.22 -8.24 6.96
C PHE A 132 -1.51 -8.91 5.81
N HIS A 133 -0.29 -8.46 5.51
CA HIS A 133 0.54 -8.97 4.43
C HIS A 133 1.85 -9.50 5.00
N ASP A 134 2.23 -10.72 4.60
CA ASP A 134 3.56 -11.28 4.79
C ASP A 134 4.26 -11.30 3.41
N PRO A 135 5.22 -10.39 3.14
CA PRO A 135 5.94 -10.34 1.87
C PRO A 135 6.75 -11.61 1.55
N SER A 136 7.10 -12.38 2.58
CA SER A 136 7.90 -13.60 2.51
C SER A 136 7.05 -14.86 2.61
N MET A 137 5.73 -14.75 2.53
CA MET A 137 4.83 -15.89 2.57
C MET A 137 5.22 -16.90 1.47
N LEU A 138 5.24 -18.18 1.81
CA LEU A 138 5.70 -19.29 0.94
C LEU A 138 7.20 -19.31 0.63
N SER A 139 8.01 -18.54 1.35
CA SER A 139 9.48 -18.66 1.34
C SER A 139 10.01 -19.18 2.67
N SER A 140 11.31 -19.48 2.74
CA SER A 140 12.01 -19.84 3.99
C SER A 140 11.94 -18.75 5.08
N ASN A 141 11.61 -17.52 4.69
CA ASN A 141 11.57 -16.36 5.57
C ASN A 141 10.14 -15.98 5.98
N ALA A 142 9.16 -16.85 5.74
CA ALA A 142 7.78 -16.63 6.15
C ALA A 142 7.68 -16.36 7.66
N GLY A 143 6.81 -15.42 8.05
CA GLY A 143 6.62 -14.99 9.43
C GLY A 143 7.67 -14.02 9.96
N GLN A 144 8.77 -13.77 9.24
CA GLN A 144 9.78 -12.81 9.68
C GLN A 144 9.31 -11.35 9.49
N VAL A 145 8.52 -11.07 8.46
CA VAL A 145 8.04 -9.71 8.17
C VAL A 145 6.53 -9.70 8.12
N ARG A 146 5.90 -8.79 8.87
CA ARG A 146 4.45 -8.55 8.80
C ARG A 146 4.15 -7.09 8.57
N LYS A 147 3.39 -6.80 7.52
CA LYS A 147 2.80 -5.48 7.25
C LYS A 147 1.33 -5.53 7.68
N SER A 148 0.91 -4.57 8.50
CA SER A 148 -0.45 -4.44 9.00
C SER A 148 -0.97 -3.06 8.62
N LEU A 149 -2.00 -2.99 7.79
CA LEU A 149 -2.71 -1.75 7.47
C LEU A 149 -4.02 -1.72 8.27
N SER A 150 -4.23 -0.68 9.04
CA SER A 150 -5.44 -0.48 9.86
C SER A 150 -6.13 0.81 9.43
N ILE A 151 -7.43 0.74 9.14
CA ILE A 151 -8.29 1.88 8.88
C ILE A 151 -9.35 1.93 9.97
N LYS A 152 -9.36 3.01 10.74
CA LYS A 152 -10.28 3.19 11.89
C LYS A 152 -10.98 4.54 11.77
N PRO A 153 -12.27 4.66 12.13
CA PRO A 153 -12.93 5.95 12.14
C PRO A 153 -12.28 6.85 13.18
N ASN A 154 -12.25 8.16 12.91
CA ASN A 154 -11.85 9.13 13.91
C ASN A 154 -12.89 9.16 15.06
N ALA A 155 -12.47 9.54 16.26
CA ALA A 155 -13.36 9.64 17.42
C ALA A 155 -14.49 10.68 17.23
N ASP A 156 -14.25 11.70 16.40
CA ASP A 156 -15.21 12.75 16.04
C ASP A 156 -16.12 12.35 14.86
N GLY A 157 -15.92 11.18 14.27
CA GLY A 157 -16.66 10.71 13.09
C GLY A 157 -16.38 11.50 11.81
N SER A 158 -15.37 12.37 11.78
CA SER A 158 -15.13 13.28 10.65
C SER A 158 -14.37 12.63 9.47
N GLY A 159 -14.02 11.35 9.58
CA GLY A 159 -13.17 10.65 8.63
C GLY A 159 -12.50 9.44 9.26
N TYR A 160 -11.38 9.01 8.66
CA TYR A 160 -10.66 7.81 9.09
C TYR A 160 -9.18 8.06 9.30
N PHE A 161 -8.63 7.30 10.22
CA PHE A 161 -7.22 7.17 10.48
C PHE A 161 -6.69 5.90 9.79
N ILE A 162 -5.79 6.09 8.83
CA ILE A 162 -5.11 5.00 8.13
C ILE A 162 -3.72 4.86 8.72
N SER A 163 -3.39 3.66 9.21
CA SER A 163 -2.12 3.36 9.85
C SER A 163 -1.46 2.14 9.22
N LEU A 164 -0.24 2.29 8.73
CA LEU A 164 0.63 1.20 8.30
C LEU A 164 1.64 0.87 9.40
N SER A 165 1.66 -0.37 9.86
CA SER A 165 2.63 -0.89 10.82
C SER A 165 3.41 -2.05 10.21
N ILE A 166 4.72 -2.09 10.46
CA ILE A 166 5.61 -3.08 9.90
C ILE A 166 6.42 -3.66 11.04
N SER A 167 6.31 -4.97 11.20
CA SER A 167 6.99 -5.73 12.24
C SER A 167 8.01 -6.65 11.61
N LEU A 168 9.26 -6.56 12.05
CA LEU A 168 10.31 -7.53 11.75
C LEU A 168 10.55 -8.39 13.00
N TYR A 169 10.48 -9.70 12.82
CA TYR A 169 10.76 -10.72 13.82
C TYR A 169 12.11 -11.34 13.50
N VAL A 170 13.12 -11.05 14.32
CA VAL A 170 14.46 -11.63 14.18
C VAL A 170 14.69 -12.61 15.34
N HIS A 171 15.02 -13.86 14.99
CA HIS A 171 15.56 -14.81 15.94
C HIS A 171 17.08 -14.56 16.05
N LEU A 172 17.53 -14.02 17.17
CA LEU A 172 18.94 -14.00 17.55
C LEU A 172 19.22 -15.26 18.39
N PHE A 173 20.21 -16.04 17.93
CA PHE A 173 20.79 -17.17 18.65
C PHE A 173 21.60 -16.66 19.84
#